data_AF-A0A0L6VPJ0-F1
#
_entry.id   AF-A0A0L6VPJ0-F1
#
_cell.length_a   1.000
_cell.length_b   1.000
_cell.length_c   1.000
_cell.angle_alpha   90.00
_cell.angle_beta   90.00
_cell.angle_gamma   90.00
#
_symmetry.space_group_name_H-M   'P 1'
#
loop_
_entity.id
_entity.type
_entity.pdbx_description
1 polymer ?
#
loop_
_entity_poly.entity_id
_entity_poly.type
_entity_poly.pdbx_seq_one_letter_code
_entity_poly.pdbx_strand_id
1 'polypeptide(L)'
;MTGLLSVSLSALGYTVLATDIEPTLTEILAPNVRQWMHGESSGGAGRISTCFLDWNLGPDWRSIEAAFSGGTDRFQGEVPTSNHVNESHGAVSGAPLRTTLDTGSDEALPIDLIVSADTVYAVELVSPLLVTISVLSARSPKPPVIYIALERRDPCLINTFFQLAREMGFKSVQVDASRLRKIVEGMQWSEEDWEAVEVWKLSNASLKK
;
A
#
# COMPACT_ATOMS: atom_id res chain seq x y z
N MET A 1 9.37 -2.68 -13.30
CA MET A 1 9.37 -1.30 -12.77
C MET A 1 8.40 -1.27 -11.59
N THR A 2 8.90 -1.14 -10.36
CA THR A 2 8.04 -0.98 -9.17
C THR A 2 7.39 0.40 -9.17
N GLY A 3 6.19 0.50 -8.62
CA GLY A 3 5.40 1.73 -8.61
C GLY A 3 4.58 2.00 -9.89
N LEU A 4 4.65 1.14 -10.91
CA LEU A 4 3.88 1.30 -12.16
C LEU A 4 2.37 1.38 -11.91
N LEU A 5 1.84 0.57 -11.00
CA LEU A 5 0.43 0.60 -10.60
C LEU A 5 0.04 1.97 -10.03
N SER A 6 0.86 2.49 -9.11
CA SER A 6 0.64 3.78 -8.47
C SER A 6 0.72 4.93 -9.46
N VAL A 7 1.71 4.90 -10.35
CA VAL A 7 1.90 5.89 -11.42
C VAL A 7 0.73 5.85 -12.41
N SER A 8 0.28 4.67 -12.82
CA SER A 8 -0.88 4.51 -13.71
C SER A 8 -2.16 5.08 -13.09
N LEU A 9 -2.40 4.86 -11.79
CA LEU A 9 -3.53 5.46 -11.09
C LEU A 9 -3.41 6.99 -11.02
N SER A 10 -2.23 7.53 -10.76
CA SER A 10 -1.99 8.97 -10.81
C SER A 10 -2.26 9.53 -12.21
N ALA A 11 -1.78 8.88 -13.28
CA ALA A 11 -2.05 9.28 -14.67
C ALA A 11 -3.55 9.32 -15.00
N LEU A 12 -4.36 8.47 -14.35
CA LEU A 12 -5.82 8.44 -14.47
C LEU A 12 -6.54 9.50 -13.64
N GLY A 13 -5.82 10.38 -12.93
CA GLY A 13 -6.39 11.48 -12.14
C GLY A 13 -6.61 11.17 -10.66
N TYR A 14 -6.21 9.99 -10.17
CA TYR A 14 -6.37 9.64 -8.76
C TYR A 14 -5.34 10.35 -7.87
N THR A 15 -5.73 10.64 -6.62
CA THR A 15 -4.77 10.94 -5.56
C THR A 15 -4.25 9.62 -4.98
N VAL A 16 -2.95 9.37 -5.11
CA VAL A 16 -2.34 8.08 -4.82
C VAL A 16 -1.34 8.22 -3.67
N LEU A 17 -1.46 7.32 -2.69
CA LEU A 17 -0.39 7.04 -1.73
C LEU A 17 0.26 5.71 -2.12
N ALA A 18 1.47 5.77 -2.64
CA ALA A 18 2.26 4.58 -2.95
C ALA A 18 3.08 4.16 -1.72
N THR A 19 3.04 2.88 -1.36
CA THR A 19 3.69 2.41 -0.13
C THR A 19 4.58 1.21 -0.36
N ASP A 20 5.66 1.12 0.39
CA ASP A 20 6.56 -0.04 0.42
C ASP A 20 7.38 -0.04 1.73
N ILE A 21 8.20 -1.07 1.92
CA ILE A 21 9.20 -1.17 2.99
C ILE A 21 10.55 -0.61 2.56
N GLU A 22 11.44 -0.34 3.51
CA GLU A 22 12.84 -0.04 3.20
C GLU A 22 13.64 -1.33 2.92
N PRO A 23 14.63 -1.29 2.02
CA PRO A 23 15.09 -0.13 1.25
C PRO A 23 14.29 0.14 -0.04
N THR A 24 13.35 -0.73 -0.41
CA THR A 24 12.59 -0.66 -1.67
C THR A 24 11.92 0.70 -1.88
N LEU A 25 11.36 1.26 -0.80
CA LEU A 25 10.75 2.58 -0.77
C LEU A 25 11.73 3.66 -1.24
N THR A 26 12.84 3.84 -0.53
CA THR A 26 13.77 4.94 -0.78
C THR A 26 14.62 4.73 -2.02
N GLU A 27 15.03 3.49 -2.30
CA GLU A 27 15.95 3.18 -3.40
C GLU A 27 15.25 2.97 -4.75
N ILE A 28 13.95 2.60 -4.76
CA ILE A 28 13.27 2.24 -6.01
C ILE A 28 11.94 2.98 -6.20
N LEU A 29 11.00 2.86 -5.26
CA LEU A 29 9.66 3.45 -5.43
C LEU A 29 9.72 4.98 -5.50
N ALA A 30 10.38 5.63 -4.55
CA ALA A 30 10.47 7.09 -4.51
C ALA A 30 11.20 7.69 -5.72
N PRO A 31 12.35 7.17 -6.18
CA PRO A 31 12.97 7.62 -7.43
C PRO A 31 12.06 7.49 -8.65
N ASN A 32 11.36 6.36 -8.81
CA ASN A 32 10.44 6.15 -9.94
C ASN A 32 9.28 7.16 -9.92
N VAL A 33 8.70 7.41 -8.75
CA VAL A 33 7.63 8.42 -8.57
C VAL A 33 8.14 9.83 -8.85
N ARG A 34 9.36 10.19 -8.40
CA ARG A 34 9.96 11.50 -8.71
C ARG A 34 10.20 11.66 -10.21
N GLN A 35 10.74 10.64 -10.87
CA GLN A 35 10.96 10.67 -12.32
C GLN A 35 9.65 10.87 -13.08
N TRP A 36 8.57 10.19 -12.69
CA TRP A 36 7.23 10.38 -13.24
C TRP A 36 6.75 11.83 -13.08
N MET A 37 6.85 12.40 -11.88
CA MET A 37 6.44 13.78 -11.61
C MET A 37 7.23 14.82 -12.39
N HIS A 38 8.50 14.57 -12.71
CA HIS A 38 9.30 15.48 -13.55
C HIS A 38 8.95 15.39 -15.04
N GLY A 39 8.49 14.22 -15.51
CA GLY A 39 8.18 13.98 -16.92
C GLY A 39 6.76 14.40 -17.33
N GLU A 40 5.79 14.31 -16.42
CA GLU A 40 4.38 14.56 -16.71
C GLU A 40 3.99 16.02 -16.40
N SER A 41 4.09 16.88 -17.42
CA SER A 41 3.71 18.32 -17.32
C SER A 41 2.24 18.59 -17.66
N SER A 42 1.41 17.56 -17.74
CA SER A 42 0.03 17.66 -18.26
C SER A 42 -0.98 17.83 -17.13
N GLY A 43 -1.80 18.89 -17.17
CA GLY A 43 -2.78 19.28 -16.14
C GLY A 43 -3.97 18.34 -15.89
N GLY A 44 -3.85 17.04 -16.23
CA GLY A 44 -4.84 16.00 -15.97
C GLY A 44 -4.39 14.87 -15.04
N ALA A 45 -3.09 14.78 -14.71
CA ALA A 45 -2.59 13.78 -13.78
C ALA A 45 -2.98 14.13 -12.33
N GLY A 46 -3.36 13.11 -11.56
CA GLY A 46 -3.61 13.21 -10.13
C GLY A 46 -2.33 13.18 -9.32
N ARG A 47 -2.41 13.57 -8.05
CA ARG A 47 -1.25 13.65 -7.14
C ARG A 47 -0.77 12.25 -6.74
N ILE A 48 0.53 12.06 -6.61
CA ILE A 48 1.13 10.85 -6.04
C ILE A 48 2.15 11.21 -4.96
N SER A 49 2.05 10.53 -3.82
CA SER A 49 2.99 10.61 -2.70
C SER A 49 3.51 9.21 -2.37
N THR A 50 4.65 9.13 -1.68
CA THR A 50 5.22 7.87 -1.19
C THR A 50 5.25 7.84 0.34
N CYS A 51 5.02 6.67 0.95
CA CYS A 51 5.12 6.48 2.40
C CYS A 51 5.63 5.08 2.75
N PHE A 52 6.34 4.97 3.87
CA PHE A 52 6.69 3.67 4.44
C PHE A 52 5.44 2.95 4.96
N LEU A 53 5.32 1.66 4.65
CA LEU A 53 4.31 0.78 5.22
C LEU A 53 4.84 -0.65 5.26
N ASP A 54 5.21 -1.10 6.45
CA ASP A 54 5.49 -2.52 6.71
C ASP A 54 4.24 -3.17 7.32
N TRP A 55 3.72 -4.19 6.66
CA TRP A 55 2.52 -4.89 7.11
C TRP A 55 2.72 -5.62 8.44
N ASN A 56 3.95 -5.96 8.80
CA ASN A 56 4.27 -6.59 10.09
C ASN A 56 4.22 -5.59 11.25
N LEU A 57 4.14 -4.29 10.94
CA LEU A 57 4.06 -3.21 11.89
C LEU A 57 2.67 -2.57 11.84
N GLY A 58 2.31 -1.85 12.90
CA GLY A 58 1.15 -0.96 12.85
C GLY A 58 1.44 0.21 11.89
N PRO A 59 0.45 0.69 11.12
CA PRO A 59 0.66 1.84 10.25
C PRO A 59 1.04 3.10 11.05
N ASP A 60 2.06 3.81 10.58
CA ASP A 60 2.40 5.14 11.12
C ASP A 60 1.45 6.19 10.54
N TRP A 61 0.39 6.48 11.29
CA TRP A 61 -0.64 7.40 10.83
C TRP A 61 -0.16 8.82 10.62
N ARG A 62 0.82 9.28 11.39
CA ARG A 62 1.38 10.62 11.19
C ARG A 62 2.03 10.73 9.82
N SER A 63 2.81 9.72 9.43
CA SER A 63 3.44 9.67 8.10
C SER A 63 2.42 9.55 6.97
N ILE A 64 1.39 8.71 7.15
CA ILE A 64 0.33 8.52 6.15
C ILE A 64 -0.49 9.81 5.97
N GLU A 65 -0.94 10.44 7.07
CA GLU A 65 -1.69 11.69 7.06
C GLU A 65 -0.86 12.83 6.47
N ALA A 66 0.43 12.92 6.79
CA ALA A 66 1.34 13.88 6.19
C ALA A 66 1.48 13.67 4.67
N ALA A 67 1.58 12.41 4.21
CA ALA A 67 1.69 12.10 2.79
C ALA A 67 0.41 12.43 2.00
N PHE A 68 -0.77 12.30 2.62
CA PHE A 68 -2.06 12.70 2.05
C PHE A 68 -2.30 14.22 2.12
N SER A 69 -1.87 14.88 3.19
CA SER A 69 -2.09 16.31 3.41
C SER A 69 -1.06 17.18 2.70
N GLY A 70 0.13 16.63 2.45
CA GLY A 70 1.20 17.27 1.70
C GLY A 70 0.76 17.60 0.29
N GLY A 71 0.26 18.82 0.08
CA GLY A 71 0.31 19.45 -1.22
C GLY A 71 1.76 19.42 -1.70
N THR A 72 1.93 19.21 -3.01
CA THR A 72 3.19 19.35 -3.75
C THR A 72 4.17 20.31 -3.07
N ASP A 73 5.42 19.86 -2.86
CA ASP A 73 6.63 20.68 -2.65
C ASP A 73 7.37 20.61 -1.29
N ARG A 74 7.38 19.47 -0.58
CA ARG A 74 8.38 19.22 0.49
C ARG A 74 8.94 17.80 0.50
N PHE A 75 9.74 17.46 -0.50
CA PHE A 75 10.82 16.49 -0.28
C PHE A 75 11.99 17.24 0.40
N GLN A 76 11.99 17.34 1.72
CA GLN A 76 13.24 17.57 2.45
C GLN A 76 13.98 16.24 2.49
N GLY A 77 14.86 16.05 1.50
CA GLY A 77 16.00 15.17 1.65
C GLY A 77 16.94 15.78 2.68
N GLU A 78 16.74 15.46 3.95
CA GLU A 78 17.81 15.47 4.93
C GLU A 78 17.85 14.09 5.58
N VAL A 79 18.76 13.27 5.05
CA VAL A 79 19.30 12.10 5.73
C VAL A 79 19.90 12.59 7.04
N PRO A 80 19.58 12.02 8.22
CA PRO A 80 20.40 12.23 9.39
C PRO A 80 21.75 11.59 9.11
N THR A 81 22.72 12.41 8.71
CA THR A 81 24.12 11.99 8.68
C THR A 81 24.50 11.56 10.08
N SER A 82 24.78 10.27 10.22
CA SER A 82 25.39 9.65 11.40
C SER A 82 26.62 10.45 11.82
N ASN A 83 26.45 11.31 12.83
CA ASN A 83 27.55 11.98 13.48
C ASN A 83 28.12 11.06 14.55
N HIS A 84 29.34 10.61 14.28
CA HIS A 84 30.43 10.43 15.23
C HIS A 84 30.08 9.79 16.58
N VAL A 85 30.51 8.53 16.68
CA VAL A 85 30.81 7.84 17.93
C VAL A 85 31.64 8.76 18.83
N ASN A 86 31.09 9.11 19.99
CA ASN A 86 31.88 9.56 21.11
C ASN A 86 31.37 8.82 22.35
N GLU A 87 32.04 7.71 22.65
CA GLU A 87 31.82 6.93 23.86
C GLU A 87 32.29 7.73 25.08
N SER A 88 31.38 8.02 26.01
CA SER A 88 31.75 8.22 27.42
C SER A 88 30.58 7.86 28.33
N HIS A 89 30.66 6.64 28.88
CA HIS A 89 30.36 6.20 30.24
C HIS A 89 29.26 6.94 31.04
N GLY A 90 28.19 6.21 31.40
CA GLY A 90 27.29 6.63 32.49
C GLY A 90 26.04 5.77 32.68
N ALA A 91 26.18 4.72 33.50
CA ALA A 91 25.18 3.93 34.25
C ALA A 91 23.65 4.14 34.06
N VAL A 92 23.03 3.01 33.72
CA VAL A 92 21.67 2.50 33.96
C VAL A 92 20.91 3.12 35.15
N SER A 93 19.71 3.65 34.89
CA SER A 93 18.60 3.62 35.86
C SER A 93 17.25 3.55 35.14
N GLY A 94 16.47 2.53 35.48
CA GLY A 94 15.22 2.17 34.82
C GLY A 94 14.07 3.11 35.17
N ALA A 95 13.35 3.54 34.15
CA ALA A 95 11.97 4.02 34.25
C ALA A 95 11.19 3.43 33.06
N PRO A 96 9.99 2.86 33.27
CA PRO A 96 9.20 2.33 32.18
C PRO A 96 8.75 3.48 31.30
N LEU A 97 9.12 3.41 30.02
CA LEU A 97 8.73 4.32 28.97
C LEU A 97 7.20 4.29 28.86
N ARG A 98 6.54 5.27 29.50
CA ARG A 98 5.12 5.53 29.30
C ARG A 98 4.96 6.01 27.87
N THR A 99 4.49 5.12 27.00
CA THR A 99 4.02 5.44 25.66
C THR A 99 2.94 6.50 25.80
N THR A 100 3.30 7.76 25.53
CA THR A 100 2.35 8.85 25.40
C THR A 100 1.42 8.48 24.25
N LEU A 101 0.18 8.14 24.59
CA LEU A 101 -0.94 8.01 23.66
C LEU A 101 -1.08 9.34 22.95
N ASP A 102 -0.49 9.38 21.76
CA ASP A 102 -0.57 10.50 20.88
C ASP A 102 -2.00 10.55 20.32
N THR A 103 -2.70 11.61 20.70
CA THR A 103 -4.04 11.96 20.22
C THR A 103 -3.88 12.58 18.84
N GLY A 104 -3.44 11.78 17.87
CA GLY A 104 -3.55 12.13 16.46
C GLY A 104 -5.02 12.36 16.13
N SER A 105 -5.31 13.47 15.45
CA SER A 105 -6.66 13.83 15.01
C SER A 105 -7.36 12.62 14.39
N ASP A 106 -8.53 12.27 14.94
CA ASP A 106 -9.41 11.17 14.48
C ASP A 106 -10.11 11.53 13.14
N GLU A 107 -9.42 12.32 12.30
CA GLU A 107 -9.90 12.76 11.00
C GLU A 107 -9.81 11.56 10.06
N ALA A 108 -10.96 11.15 9.54
CA ALA A 108 -11.05 10.01 8.64
C ALA A 108 -10.24 10.27 7.36
N LEU A 109 -9.40 9.31 6.98
CA LEU A 109 -8.70 9.34 5.70
C LEU A 109 -9.66 8.82 4.61
N PRO A 110 -10.02 9.61 3.60
CA PRO A 110 -10.95 9.17 2.56
C PRO A 110 -10.26 8.22 1.58
N ILE A 111 -9.94 7.00 2.01
CA ILE A 111 -9.42 5.96 1.13
C ILE A 111 -10.63 5.30 0.46
N ASP A 112 -10.81 5.60 -0.83
CA ASP A 112 -11.88 5.02 -1.66
C ASP A 112 -11.46 3.68 -2.28
N LEU A 113 -10.16 3.49 -2.48
CA LEU A 113 -9.58 2.40 -3.23
C LEU A 113 -8.27 1.93 -2.59
N ILE A 114 -8.15 0.62 -2.36
CA ILE A 114 -6.90 -0.06 -2.02
C ILE A 114 -6.58 -1.00 -3.17
N VAL A 115 -5.37 -0.90 -3.72
CA VAL A 115 -4.90 -1.81 -4.78
C VAL A 115 -3.60 -2.47 -4.38
N SER A 116 -3.44 -3.71 -4.79
CA SER A 116 -2.20 -4.46 -4.63
C SER A 116 -1.97 -5.38 -5.82
N ALA A 117 -0.72 -5.59 -6.20
CA ALA A 117 -0.31 -6.53 -7.24
C ALA A 117 0.95 -7.27 -6.79
N ASP A 118 0.98 -8.59 -6.99
CA ASP A 118 2.12 -9.46 -6.65
C ASP A 118 2.57 -9.39 -5.18
N THR A 119 1.62 -9.24 -4.26
CA THR A 119 1.90 -9.14 -2.82
C THR A 119 1.59 -10.41 -2.03
N VAL A 120 1.00 -11.43 -2.66
CA VAL A 120 0.67 -12.71 -2.01
C VAL A 120 1.67 -13.77 -2.47
N TYR A 121 2.86 -13.77 -1.87
CA TYR A 121 3.96 -14.68 -2.22
C TYR A 121 4.60 -15.40 -1.03
N ALA A 122 4.25 -15.04 0.21
CA ALA A 122 4.77 -15.65 1.43
C ALA A 122 3.66 -15.82 2.48
N VAL A 123 3.57 -17.00 3.10
CA VAL A 123 2.45 -17.37 4.00
C VAL A 123 2.42 -16.52 5.26
N GLU A 124 3.60 -16.17 5.78
CA GLU A 124 3.80 -15.34 6.96
C GLU A 124 3.33 -13.89 6.74
N LEU A 125 3.28 -13.41 5.49
CA LEU A 125 2.83 -12.06 5.15
C LEU A 125 1.31 -11.96 4.91
N VAL A 126 0.61 -13.09 4.78
CA VAL A 126 -0.83 -13.11 4.49
C VAL A 126 -1.64 -12.41 5.58
N SER A 127 -1.41 -12.79 6.85
CA SER A 127 -2.12 -12.19 7.98
C SER A 127 -1.75 -10.71 8.17
N PRO A 128 -0.47 -10.31 8.22
CA PRO A 128 -0.03 -8.91 8.21
C PRO A 128 -0.71 -8.05 7.13
N LEU A 129 -0.76 -8.54 5.88
CA LEU A 129 -1.39 -7.84 4.77
C LEU A 129 -2.90 -7.63 5.00
N LEU A 130 -3.63 -8.69 5.37
CA LEU A 130 -5.08 -8.60 5.61
C LEU A 130 -5.42 -7.71 6.81
N VAL A 131 -4.60 -7.74 7.88
CA VAL A 131 -4.72 -6.84 9.02
C VAL A 131 -4.54 -5.39 8.57
N THR A 132 -3.49 -5.12 7.79
CA THR A 132 -3.22 -3.78 7.26
C THR A 132 -4.38 -3.26 6.41
N ILE A 133 -4.91 -4.08 5.49
CA ILE A 133 -6.08 -3.74 4.67
C ILE A 133 -7.31 -3.43 5.55
N SER A 134 -7.55 -4.25 6.58
CA SER A 134 -8.68 -4.05 7.50
C SER A 134 -8.58 -2.74 8.27
N VAL A 135 -7.39 -2.46 8.79
CA VAL A 135 -7.08 -1.25 9.56
C VAL A 135 -7.20 0.01 8.69
N LEU A 136 -6.65 -0.01 7.47
CA LEU A 136 -6.83 1.08 6.50
C LEU A 136 -8.29 1.28 6.12
N SER A 137 -9.03 0.18 5.90
CA SER A 137 -10.45 0.24 5.56
C SER A 137 -11.31 0.84 6.68
N ALA A 138 -10.96 0.59 7.94
CA ALA A 138 -11.69 1.10 9.10
C ALA A 138 -11.49 2.61 9.32
N ARG A 139 -10.39 3.18 8.82
CA ARG A 139 -10.10 4.63 8.82
C ARG A 139 -10.87 5.39 7.74
N SER A 140 -11.44 4.69 6.76
CA SER A 140 -12.26 5.30 5.72
C SER A 140 -13.69 5.59 6.18
N PRO A 141 -14.30 6.73 5.82
CA PRO A 141 -15.71 7.01 6.09
C PRO A 141 -16.67 5.99 5.46
N LYS A 142 -16.26 5.41 4.32
CA LYS A 142 -16.94 4.34 3.60
C LYS A 142 -15.94 3.22 3.36
N PRO A 143 -16.36 1.94 3.44
CA PRO A 143 -15.47 0.83 3.13
C PRO A 143 -14.88 0.98 1.72
N PRO A 144 -13.53 0.97 1.54
CA PRO A 144 -12.91 1.09 0.24
C PRO A 144 -13.24 -0.13 -0.64
N VAL A 145 -13.18 0.08 -1.96
CA VAL A 145 -13.06 -1.05 -2.88
C VAL A 145 -11.62 -1.55 -2.81
N ILE A 146 -11.42 -2.87 -2.65
CA ILE A 146 -10.09 -3.47 -2.60
C ILE A 146 -9.91 -4.33 -3.84
N TYR A 147 -8.85 -4.10 -4.61
CA TYR A 147 -8.43 -5.00 -5.69
C TYR A 147 -7.06 -5.60 -5.41
N ILE A 148 -6.98 -6.92 -5.51
CA ILE A 148 -5.72 -7.67 -5.41
C ILE A 148 -5.52 -8.41 -6.73
N ALA A 149 -4.45 -8.07 -7.45
CA ALA A 149 -3.95 -8.88 -8.55
C ALA A 149 -2.90 -9.86 -8.00
N LEU A 150 -3.02 -11.13 -8.36
CA LEU A 150 -2.10 -12.18 -7.95
C LEU A 150 -1.86 -13.16 -9.09
N GLU A 151 -0.66 -13.72 -9.15
CA GLU A 151 -0.34 -14.84 -10.02
C GLU A 151 -0.48 -16.16 -9.24
N ARG A 152 -1.22 -17.13 -9.78
CA ARG A 152 -1.52 -18.39 -9.08
C ARG A 152 -0.36 -19.39 -9.11
N ARG A 153 0.80 -19.01 -8.58
CA ARG A 153 2.02 -19.84 -8.53
C ARG A 153 1.98 -20.96 -7.49
N ASP A 154 1.36 -20.70 -6.33
CA ASP A 154 1.16 -21.68 -5.26
C ASP A 154 -0.32 -21.72 -4.85
N PRO A 155 -1.08 -22.73 -5.33
CA PRO A 155 -2.48 -22.87 -4.98
C PRO A 155 -2.76 -22.96 -3.48
N CYS A 156 -1.85 -23.54 -2.68
CA CYS A 156 -2.01 -23.67 -1.23
C CYS A 156 -1.91 -22.31 -0.54
N LEU A 157 -0.92 -21.50 -0.93
CA LEU A 157 -0.78 -20.13 -0.42
C LEU A 157 -2.01 -19.27 -0.77
N ILE A 158 -2.45 -19.29 -2.03
CA ILE A 158 -3.60 -18.51 -2.48
C ILE A 158 -4.89 -18.95 -1.77
N ASN A 159 -5.10 -20.26 -1.60
CA ASN A 159 -6.24 -20.77 -0.84
C ASN A 159 -6.19 -20.35 0.63
N THR A 160 -5.00 -20.35 1.25
CA THR A 160 -4.79 -19.89 2.63
C THR A 160 -5.11 -18.40 2.76
N PHE A 161 -4.67 -17.58 1.80
CA PHE A 161 -5.01 -16.15 1.74
C PHE A 161 -6.53 -15.92 1.76
N PHE A 162 -7.28 -16.59 0.87
CA PHE A 162 -8.73 -16.40 0.81
C PHE A 162 -9.47 -17.01 2.01
N GLN A 163 -8.97 -18.10 2.58
CA GLN A 163 -9.51 -18.66 3.81
C GLN A 163 -9.39 -17.66 4.96
N LEU A 164 -8.20 -17.11 5.20
CA LEU A 164 -7.96 -16.13 6.26
C LEU A 164 -8.74 -14.83 6.02
N ALA A 165 -8.81 -14.36 4.77
CA ALA A 165 -9.62 -13.20 4.41
C ALA A 165 -11.09 -13.40 4.82
N ARG A 166 -11.65 -14.58 4.52
CA ARG A 166 -13.03 -14.93 4.91
C ARG A 166 -13.21 -14.99 6.42
N GLU A 167 -12.26 -15.58 7.14
CA GLU A 167 -12.27 -15.65 8.61
C GLU A 167 -12.25 -14.24 9.25
N MET A 168 -11.56 -13.29 8.59
CA MET A 168 -11.55 -11.87 8.97
C MET A 168 -12.78 -11.07 8.50
N GLY A 169 -13.75 -11.72 7.85
CA GLY A 169 -15.00 -11.09 7.40
C GLY A 169 -14.96 -10.45 6.01
N PHE A 170 -13.88 -10.64 5.24
CA PHE A 170 -13.84 -10.22 3.84
C PHE A 170 -14.68 -11.16 2.96
N LYS A 171 -15.43 -10.55 2.05
CA LYS A 171 -15.99 -11.22 0.87
C LYS A 171 -15.06 -11.02 -0.30
N SER A 172 -14.69 -12.10 -0.97
CA SER A 172 -13.80 -12.10 -2.12
C SER A 172 -14.55 -12.58 -3.36
N VAL A 173 -14.46 -11.82 -4.44
CA VAL A 173 -15.08 -12.13 -5.73
C VAL A 173 -14.04 -11.94 -6.82
N GLN A 174 -13.76 -12.99 -7.58
CA GLN A 174 -12.87 -12.90 -8.74
C GLN A 174 -13.52 -12.04 -9.82
N VAL A 175 -12.74 -11.15 -10.43
CA VAL A 175 -13.17 -10.42 -11.62
C VAL A 175 -13.29 -11.42 -12.76
N ASP A 176 -14.39 -11.32 -13.50
CA ASP A 176 -14.67 -12.21 -14.63
C ASP A 176 -13.53 -12.24 -15.65
N ALA A 177 -13.05 -13.45 -15.98
CA ALA A 177 -11.91 -13.64 -16.86
C ALA A 177 -12.16 -13.12 -18.29
N SER A 178 -13.41 -13.17 -18.78
CA SER A 178 -13.73 -12.63 -20.11
C SER A 178 -13.66 -11.09 -20.14
N ARG A 179 -13.98 -10.44 -19.00
CA ARG A 179 -13.79 -9.00 -18.84
C ARG A 179 -12.31 -8.62 -18.82
N LEU A 180 -11.49 -9.38 -18.10
CA LEU A 180 -10.03 -9.15 -18.07
C LEU A 180 -9.43 -9.35 -19.47
N ARG A 181 -9.77 -10.45 -20.15
CA ARG A 181 -9.34 -10.76 -21.51
C ARG A 181 -9.54 -9.60 -22.48
N LYS A 182 -10.76 -9.01 -22.51
CA LYS A 182 -11.07 -7.86 -23.38
C LYS A 182 -10.19 -6.64 -23.10
N ILE A 183 -9.80 -6.43 -21.84
CA ILE A 183 -8.97 -5.29 -21.44
C ILE A 183 -7.53 -5.52 -21.88
N VAL A 184 -6.97 -6.71 -21.59
CA VAL A 184 -5.57 -7.03 -21.87
C VAL A 184 -5.30 -7.24 -23.37
N GLU A 185 -6.25 -7.76 -24.13
CA GLU A 185 -6.18 -7.80 -25.60
C GLU A 185 -6.11 -6.39 -26.20
N GLY A 186 -6.85 -5.43 -25.62
CA GLY A 186 -6.75 -4.01 -26.00
C GLY A 186 -5.38 -3.38 -25.69
N MET A 187 -4.61 -3.99 -24.78
CA MET A 187 -3.24 -3.61 -24.43
C MET A 187 -2.18 -4.43 -25.19
N GLN A 188 -2.59 -5.29 -26.13
CA GLN A 188 -1.72 -6.15 -26.94
C GLN A 188 -0.91 -7.17 -26.13
N TRP A 189 -1.41 -7.59 -24.97
CA TRP A 189 -0.79 -8.67 -24.21
C TRP A 189 -1.11 -10.02 -24.84
N SER A 190 -0.13 -10.93 -24.89
CA SER A 190 -0.37 -12.30 -25.34
C SER A 190 -1.04 -13.12 -24.22
N GLU A 191 -1.71 -14.21 -24.55
CA GLU A 191 -2.37 -15.07 -23.55
C GLU A 191 -1.38 -15.61 -22.51
N GLU A 192 -0.17 -15.96 -22.94
CA GLU A 192 0.92 -16.44 -22.08
C GLU A 192 1.35 -15.41 -21.03
N ASP A 193 1.22 -14.10 -21.32
CA ASP A 193 1.63 -13.03 -20.41
C ASP A 193 0.71 -12.87 -19.19
N TRP A 194 -0.53 -13.39 -19.24
CA TRP A 194 -1.53 -13.13 -18.20
C TRP A 194 -2.40 -14.33 -17.79
N GLU A 195 -2.25 -15.50 -18.42
CA GLU A 195 -3.11 -16.67 -18.16
C GLU A 195 -3.15 -17.11 -16.69
N ALA A 196 -2.07 -16.90 -15.94
CA ALA A 196 -1.96 -17.24 -14.52
C ALA A 196 -2.36 -16.09 -13.58
N VAL A 197 -2.69 -14.90 -14.13
CA VAL A 197 -3.03 -13.71 -13.36
C VAL A 197 -4.53 -13.69 -13.06
N GLU A 198 -4.84 -13.61 -11.77
CA GLU A 198 -6.19 -13.43 -11.25
C GLU A 198 -6.33 -12.03 -10.65
N VAL A 199 -7.45 -11.36 -10.90
CA VAL A 199 -7.82 -10.12 -10.20
C VAL A 199 -9.01 -10.39 -9.31
N TRP A 200 -8.89 -10.05 -8.03
CA TRP A 200 -9.91 -10.27 -7.02
C TRP A 200 -10.37 -8.96 -6.42
N LYS A 201 -11.68 -8.82 -6.28
CA LYS A 201 -12.32 -7.76 -5.51
C LYS A 201 -12.60 -8.24 -4.10
N LEU A 202 -12.05 -7.56 -3.10
CA LEU A 202 -12.34 -7.77 -1.69
C LEU A 202 -13.28 -6.67 -1.18
N SER A 203 -14.16 -7.03 -0.25
CA SER A 203 -15.02 -6.09 0.47
C SER A 203 -15.26 -6.58 1.88
N ASN A 204 -15.14 -5.71 2.89
CA ASN A 204 -15.43 -6.08 4.26
C ASN A 204 -16.94 -6.06 4.50
N ALA A 205 -17.54 -7.19 4.86
CA ALA A 205 -18.98 -7.31 5.07
C ALA A 205 -19.46 -6.68 6.39
N SER A 206 -18.53 -6.40 7.32
CA SER A 206 -18.85 -6.17 8.73
C SER A 206 -18.72 -4.72 9.20
N LEU A 207 -18.38 -3.77 8.33
CA LEU A 207 -18.38 -2.34 8.68
C LEU A 207 -19.78 -1.74 8.50
N LYS A 208 -20.78 -2.31 9.18
CA LYS A 208 -22.00 -1.57 9.50
C LYS A 208 -21.79 -0.99 10.90
N LYS A 209 -21.63 0.33 10.96
CA LYS A 209 -21.62 1.11 12.21
C LYS A 209 -22.82 0.79 13.08
#